data_AF-A0A533V373-F1
#
_entry.id   AF-A0A533V373-F1
#
_cell.length_a   1.000
_cell.length_b   1.000
_cell.length_c   1.000
_cell.angle_alpha   90.00
_cell.angle_beta   90.00
_cell.angle_gamma   90.00
#
_symmetry.space_group_name_H-M   'P 1'
#
loop_
_entity.id
_entity.type
_entity.pdbx_description
1 polymer ?
#
loop_
_entity_poly.entity_id
_entity_poly.type
_entity_poly.pdbx_seq_one_letter_code
_entity_poly.pdbx_strand_id
1 'polypeptide(L)'
;MKRKQDLYTLLKSQHEAEVNEMNHYMSVLSRLNNGIIKNYVHKLLDDGLRHIEYISTMMTTIEGASSSLNLTKQGIIKSIDEEKESRDLLLKCVALADDVETKSLLKSIIVDEEHHIKILEHIEELVSKPG
;
A
#
# COMPACT_ATOMS: atom_id res chain seq x y z
N MET A 1 22.32 -25.90 1.06
CA MET A 1 22.56 -24.50 0.61
C MET A 1 22.03 -24.26 -0.80
N LYS A 2 22.49 -24.98 -1.84
CA LYS A 2 22.02 -24.80 -3.23
C LYS A 2 20.49 -24.76 -3.41
N ARG A 3 19.74 -25.77 -2.90
CA ARG A 3 18.27 -25.78 -2.97
C ARG A 3 17.57 -24.58 -2.34
N LYS A 4 18.10 -24.04 -1.23
CA LYS A 4 17.53 -22.85 -0.58
C LYS A 4 17.76 -21.60 -1.43
N GLN A 5 18.95 -21.49 -2.03
CA GLN A 5 19.28 -20.40 -2.95
C GLN A 5 18.42 -20.46 -4.22
N ASP A 6 18.27 -21.65 -4.82
CA ASP A 6 17.44 -21.85 -6.01
C ASP A 6 15.98 -21.48 -5.71
N LEU A 7 15.44 -21.91 -4.56
CA LEU A 7 14.10 -21.54 -4.11
C LEU A 7 13.98 -20.02 -3.90
N TYR A 8 14.96 -19.39 -3.26
CA TYR A 8 14.97 -17.94 -3.06
C TYR A 8 14.92 -17.17 -4.39
N THR A 9 15.71 -17.59 -5.38
CA THR A 9 15.69 -16.96 -6.71
C THR A 9 14.32 -17.07 -7.37
N LEU A 10 13.67 -18.25 -7.29
CA LEU A 10 12.32 -18.43 -7.82
C LEU A 10 11.28 -17.58 -7.08
N LEU A 11 11.35 -17.53 -5.75
CA LEU A 11 10.45 -16.70 -4.93
C LEU A 11 10.62 -15.22 -5.25
N LYS A 12 11.86 -14.75 -5.44
CA LYS A 12 12.13 -13.37 -5.86
C LYS A 12 11.50 -13.05 -7.22
N SER A 13 11.65 -13.95 -8.20
CA SER A 13 11.01 -13.78 -9.51
C SER A 13 9.48 -13.78 -9.41
N GLN A 14 8.90 -14.63 -8.56
CA GLN A 14 7.45 -14.62 -8.33
C GLN A 14 7.00 -13.33 -7.66
N HIS A 15 7.72 -12.84 -6.64
CA HIS A 15 7.43 -11.56 -6.01
C HIS A 15 7.40 -10.40 -7.03
N GLU A 16 8.40 -10.33 -7.91
CA GLU A 16 8.43 -9.35 -8.99
C GLU A 16 7.25 -9.50 -9.96
N ALA A 17 6.83 -10.74 -10.25
CA ALA A 17 5.66 -11.00 -11.09
C ALA A 17 4.35 -10.51 -10.45
N GLU A 18 4.12 -10.78 -9.16
CA GLU A 18 2.92 -10.31 -8.43
C GLU A 18 2.86 -8.77 -8.40
N VAL A 19 3.99 -8.10 -8.12
CA VAL A 19 4.06 -6.63 -8.13
C VAL A 19 3.70 -6.07 -9.52
N ASN A 20 4.21 -6.68 -10.58
CA ASN A 20 3.91 -6.26 -11.96
C ASN A 20 2.43 -6.47 -12.31
N GLU A 21 1.86 -7.59 -11.89
CA GLU A 21 0.44 -7.90 -12.10
C GLU A 21 -0.46 -6.89 -11.36
N MET A 22 -0.14 -6.57 -10.11
CA MET A 22 -0.86 -5.55 -9.35
C MET A 22 -0.82 -4.17 -10.01
N ASN A 23 0.35 -3.74 -10.49
CA ASN A 23 0.49 -2.49 -11.24
C ASN A 23 -0.39 -2.48 -12.50
N HIS A 24 -0.50 -3.63 -13.18
CA HIS A 24 -1.39 -3.77 -14.32
C HIS A 24 -2.87 -3.63 -13.91
N TYR A 25 -3.31 -4.33 -12.86
CA TYR A 25 -4.68 -4.24 -12.36
C TYR A 25 -5.05 -2.84 -11.88
N MET A 26 -4.15 -2.12 -11.20
CA MET A 26 -4.36 -0.72 -10.82
C MET A 26 -4.54 0.19 -12.05
N SER A 27 -3.71 0.01 -13.08
CA SER A 27 -3.83 0.75 -14.34
C SER A 27 -5.17 0.49 -15.04
N VAL A 28 -5.62 -0.77 -15.07
CA VAL A 28 -6.93 -1.15 -15.65
C VAL A 28 -8.09 -0.56 -14.84
N LEU A 29 -8.04 -0.63 -13.51
CA LEU A 29 -9.10 -0.16 -12.62
C LEU A 29 -9.47 1.32 -12.85
N SER A 30 -8.45 2.16 -13.11
CA SER A 30 -8.64 3.59 -13.41
C SER A 30 -9.47 3.87 -14.67
N ARG A 31 -9.59 2.89 -15.58
CA ARG A 31 -10.28 3.01 -16.87
C ARG A 31 -11.61 2.28 -16.92
N LEU A 32 -11.95 1.51 -15.88
CA LEU A 32 -13.19 0.75 -15.84
C LEU A 32 -14.38 1.63 -15.45
N ASN A 33 -15.52 1.42 -16.11
CA ASN A 33 -16.80 2.05 -15.74
C ASN A 33 -17.81 1.03 -15.18
N ASN A 34 -17.61 -0.26 -15.44
CA ASN A 34 -18.51 -1.32 -14.97
C ASN A 34 -18.19 -1.69 -13.51
N GLY A 35 -19.12 -1.38 -12.59
CA GLY A 35 -18.95 -1.62 -11.15
C GLY A 35 -18.79 -3.10 -10.76
N ILE A 36 -19.41 -4.04 -11.48
CA ILE A 36 -19.26 -5.47 -11.21
C ILE A 36 -17.82 -5.91 -11.54
N ILE A 37 -17.30 -5.50 -12.70
CA ILE A 37 -15.92 -5.83 -13.10
C ILE A 37 -14.92 -5.15 -12.14
N LYS A 38 -15.17 -3.90 -11.72
CA LYS A 38 -14.34 -3.25 -10.69
C LYS A 38 -14.23 -4.09 -9.43
N ASN A 39 -15.34 -4.62 -8.91
CA ASN A 39 -15.33 -5.44 -7.70
C ASN A 39 -14.48 -6.70 -7.86
N TYR A 40 -14.51 -7.34 -9.04
CA TYR A 40 -13.62 -8.47 -9.31
C TYR A 40 -12.15 -8.05 -9.36
N VAL A 41 -11.83 -6.92 -9.98
CA VAL A 41 -10.45 -6.39 -10.02
C VAL A 41 -9.95 -6.01 -8.63
N HIS A 42 -10.79 -5.42 -7.77
CA HIS A 42 -10.46 -5.18 -6.36
C HIS A 42 -10.10 -6.48 -5.63
N LYS A 43 -10.89 -7.53 -5.83
CA LYS A 43 -10.59 -8.83 -5.23
C LYS A 43 -9.25 -9.40 -5.70
N LEU A 44 -8.92 -9.26 -6.99
CA LEU A 44 -7.62 -9.67 -7.53
C LEU A 44 -6.46 -8.87 -6.93
N LEU A 45 -6.64 -7.56 -6.73
CA LEU A 45 -5.65 -6.71 -6.04
C LEU A 45 -5.43 -7.15 -4.58
N ASP A 46 -6.51 -7.47 -3.87
CA ASP A 46 -6.44 -7.97 -2.48
C ASP A 46 -5.72 -9.33 -2.39
N ASP A 47 -5.98 -10.23 -3.35
CA ASP A 47 -5.29 -11.53 -3.45
C ASP A 47 -3.79 -11.33 -3.74
N GLY A 48 -3.43 -10.48 -4.70
CA GLY A 48 -2.03 -10.18 -5.04
C GLY A 48 -1.23 -9.58 -3.87
N LEU A 49 -1.85 -8.69 -3.08
CA LEU A 49 -1.25 -8.15 -1.86
C LEU A 49 -0.87 -9.25 -0.86
N ARG A 50 -1.78 -10.22 -0.64
CA ARG A 50 -1.52 -11.37 0.24
C ARG A 50 -0.40 -12.26 -0.29
N HIS A 51 -0.34 -12.48 -1.61
CA HIS A 51 0.73 -13.28 -2.20
C HIS A 51 2.11 -12.63 -1.99
N ILE A 52 2.23 -11.31 -2.21
CA ILE A 52 3.46 -10.55 -1.95
C ILE A 52 3.90 -10.71 -0.50
N GLU A 53 2.97 -10.60 0.46
CA GLU A 53 3.24 -10.78 1.89
C GLU A 53 3.77 -12.19 2.20
N TYR A 54 3.11 -13.23 1.70
CA TYR A 54 3.51 -14.62 1.93
C TYR A 54 4.88 -14.93 1.32
N ILE A 55 5.12 -14.47 0.10
CA ILE A 55 6.39 -14.68 -0.61
C ILE A 55 7.53 -13.95 0.11
N SER A 56 7.31 -12.70 0.51
CA SER A 56 8.28 -11.91 1.26
C SER A 56 8.66 -12.61 2.57
N THR A 57 7.66 -13.12 3.30
CA THR A 57 7.88 -13.86 4.56
C THR A 57 8.71 -15.13 4.34
N MET A 58 8.45 -15.89 3.26
CA MET A 58 9.25 -17.05 2.89
C MET A 58 10.70 -16.68 2.53
N MET A 59 10.90 -15.58 1.80
CA MET A 59 12.23 -15.08 1.44
C MET A 59 13.04 -14.65 2.68
N THR A 60 12.45 -13.86 3.58
CA THR A 60 13.08 -13.46 4.85
C THR A 60 13.47 -14.68 5.70
N THR A 61 12.61 -15.69 5.76
CA THR A 61 12.89 -16.95 6.47
C THR A 61 14.10 -17.69 5.88
N ILE A 62 14.26 -17.68 4.55
CA ILE A 62 15.41 -18.31 3.88
C ILE A 62 16.71 -17.55 4.16
N GLU A 63 16.67 -16.21 4.16
CA GLU A 63 17.81 -15.35 4.46
C GLU A 63 18.28 -15.45 5.91
N GLY A 64 17.46 -16.03 6.80
CA GLY A 64 17.75 -16.09 8.23
C GLY A 64 17.72 -14.71 8.89
N ALA A 65 17.18 -13.70 8.20
CA ALA A 65 16.87 -12.42 8.80
C ALA A 65 15.75 -12.65 9.82
N SER A 66 15.97 -12.26 11.08
CA SER A 66 14.85 -12.02 11.99
C SER A 66 13.93 -11.02 11.28
N SER A 67 12.64 -11.32 11.24
CA SER A 67 11.59 -10.60 10.50
C SER A 67 11.38 -9.16 10.96
N SER A 68 12.40 -8.32 10.79
CA SER A 68 12.39 -6.88 10.91
C SER A 68 12.95 -6.35 9.60
N LEU A 69 12.24 -6.61 8.49
CA LEU A 69 12.30 -5.71 7.34
C LEU A 69 11.78 -4.38 7.90
N ASN A 70 12.73 -3.57 8.32
CA ASN A 70 12.49 -2.37 9.11
C ASN A 70 11.51 -1.49 8.33
N LEU A 71 10.27 -1.39 8.80
CA LEU A 71 9.53 -0.15 8.78
C LEU A 71 10.44 0.87 9.46
N THR A 72 11.37 1.44 8.68
CA THR A 72 12.33 2.37 9.24
C THR A 72 11.51 3.56 9.71
N LYS A 73 11.84 4.08 10.89
CA LYS A 73 11.20 5.30 11.41
C LYS A 73 11.17 6.41 10.34
N GLN A 74 12.22 6.52 9.53
CA GLN A 74 12.28 7.44 8.39
C GLN A 74 11.25 7.14 7.29
N GLY A 75 11.03 5.87 6.94
CA GLY A 75 10.00 5.48 5.98
C GLY A 75 8.59 5.81 6.47
N ILE A 76 8.29 5.57 7.75
CA ILE A 76 6.99 5.91 8.34
C ILE A 76 6.78 7.43 8.35
N ILE A 77 7.79 8.19 8.77
CA ILE A 77 7.72 9.66 8.75
C ILE A 77 7.46 10.17 7.33
N LYS A 78 8.16 9.62 6.33
CA LYS A 78 7.92 9.99 4.92
C LYS A 78 6.48 9.71 4.49
N SER A 79 5.92 8.55 4.85
CA SER A 79 4.51 8.25 4.54
C SER A 79 3.55 9.20 5.25
N ILE A 80 3.79 9.57 6.51
CA ILE A 80 2.99 10.58 7.23
C ILE A 80 3.01 11.93 6.49
N ASP A 81 4.19 12.36 6.03
CA ASP A 81 4.33 13.61 5.28
C ASP A 81 3.62 13.54 3.92
N GLU A 82 3.70 12.41 3.21
CA GLU A 82 2.96 12.19 1.95
C GLU A 82 1.44 12.24 2.15
N GLU A 83 0.90 11.65 3.22
CA GLU A 83 -0.53 11.74 3.55
C GLU A 83 -0.98 13.17 3.89
N LYS A 84 -0.13 13.94 4.60
CA LYS A 84 -0.39 15.36 4.88
C LYS A 84 -0.39 16.20 3.60
N GLU A 85 0.54 15.95 2.69
CA GLU A 85 0.59 16.60 1.39
C GLU A 85 -0.65 16.27 0.53
N SER A 86 -1.09 15.00 0.52
CA SER A 86 -2.32 14.55 -0.15
C SER A 86 -3.54 15.31 0.40
N ARG A 87 -3.71 15.31 1.74
CA ARG A 87 -4.80 16.03 2.41
C ARG A 87 -4.82 17.52 2.07
N ASP A 88 -3.65 18.18 2.12
CA ASP A 88 -3.54 19.61 1.84
C ASP A 88 -3.84 19.95 0.37
N LEU A 89 -3.50 19.05 -0.55
CA LEU A 89 -3.90 19.15 -1.96
C LEU A 89 -5.41 19.00 -2.12
N LEU A 90 -6.03 18.00 -1.48
CA LEU A 90 -7.47 17.79 -1.52
C LEU A 90 -8.25 18.98 -0.96
N LEU A 91 -7.77 19.63 0.10
CA LEU A 91 -8.36 20.87 0.63
C LEU A 91 -8.37 21.99 -0.40
N LYS A 92 -7.30 22.15 -1.19
CA LYS A 92 -7.25 23.10 -2.31
C LYS A 92 -8.26 22.71 -3.39
N CYS A 93 -8.41 21.42 -3.70
CA CYS A 93 -9.43 20.95 -4.64
C CYS A 93 -10.86 21.27 -4.16
N VAL A 94 -11.17 21.08 -2.88
CA VAL A 94 -12.48 21.43 -2.30
C VAL A 94 -12.79 22.92 -2.43
N ALA A 95 -11.78 23.78 -2.25
CA ALA A 95 -11.92 25.22 -2.39
C ALA A 95 -12.23 25.66 -3.85
N LEU A 96 -11.77 24.89 -4.83
CA LEU A 96 -11.96 25.17 -6.26
C LEU A 96 -13.18 24.48 -6.89
N ALA A 97 -13.74 23.46 -6.25
CA ALA A 97 -14.93 22.77 -6.75
C ALA A 97 -16.16 23.70 -6.68
N ASP A 98 -17.03 23.64 -7.70
CA ASP A 98 -18.25 24.45 -7.74
C ASP A 98 -19.47 23.69 -7.24
N ASP A 99 -19.52 22.36 -7.46
CA ASP A 99 -20.67 21.53 -7.12
C ASP A 99 -20.53 20.84 -5.75
N VAL A 100 -21.69 20.57 -5.13
CA VAL A 100 -21.78 20.01 -3.78
C VAL A 100 -21.36 18.53 -3.75
N GLU A 101 -21.59 17.79 -4.84
CA GLU A 101 -21.31 16.36 -4.93
C GLU A 101 -19.80 16.11 -4.93
N THR A 102 -19.05 16.78 -5.80
CA THR A 102 -17.59 16.76 -5.85
C THR A 102 -17.00 17.21 -4.52
N LYS A 103 -17.51 18.28 -3.92
CA LYS A 103 -17.07 18.72 -2.58
C LYS A 103 -17.28 17.63 -1.52
N SER A 104 -18.42 16.96 -1.55
CA SER A 104 -18.72 15.89 -0.60
C SER A 104 -17.77 14.71 -0.77
N LEU A 105 -17.50 14.30 -2.02
CA LEU A 105 -16.58 13.20 -2.30
C LEU A 105 -15.15 13.53 -1.86
N LEU A 106 -14.64 14.71 -2.24
CA LEU A 106 -13.31 15.15 -1.84
C LEU A 106 -13.17 15.24 -0.31
N LYS A 107 -14.21 15.71 0.40
CA LYS A 107 -14.23 15.73 1.87
C LYS A 107 -14.20 14.32 2.47
N SER A 108 -14.86 13.35 1.84
CA SER A 108 -14.79 11.95 2.28
C SER A 108 -13.35 11.43 2.18
N ILE A 109 -12.67 11.71 1.07
CA ILE A 109 -11.27 11.30 0.89
C ILE A 109 -10.37 11.98 1.93
N ILE A 110 -10.58 13.28 2.22
CA ILE A 110 -9.83 13.99 3.28
C ILE A 110 -9.96 13.30 4.64
N VAL A 111 -11.17 12.81 4.98
CA VAL A 111 -11.39 12.07 6.24
C VAL A 111 -10.60 10.76 6.25
N ASP A 112 -10.49 10.08 5.10
CA ASP A 112 -9.68 8.87 4.96
C ASP A 112 -8.19 9.20 5.17
N GLU A 113 -7.64 10.25 4.55
CA GLU A 113 -6.23 10.64 4.75
C GLU A 113 -5.94 11.04 6.20
N GLU A 114 -6.86 11.74 6.87
CA GLU A 114 -6.73 12.04 8.31
C GLU A 114 -6.72 10.77 9.17
N HIS A 115 -7.44 9.74 8.76
CA HIS A 115 -7.42 8.44 9.41
C HIS A 115 -6.11 7.69 9.13
N HIS A 116 -5.62 7.69 7.88
CA HIS A 116 -4.33 7.11 7.51
C HIS A 116 -3.17 7.74 8.31
N ILE A 117 -3.14 9.07 8.45
CA ILE A 117 -2.15 9.79 9.27
C ILE A 117 -2.14 9.25 10.71
N LYS A 118 -3.31 9.10 11.34
CA LYS A 118 -3.40 8.59 12.72
C LYS A 118 -2.91 7.16 12.86
N ILE A 119 -3.22 6.31 11.88
CA ILE A 119 -2.71 4.92 11.84
C ILE A 119 -1.18 4.93 11.75
N LEU A 120 -0.61 5.73 10.84
CA LEU A 120 0.84 5.82 10.65
C LEU A 120 1.55 6.41 11.87
N GLU A 121 0.98 7.43 12.52
CA GLU A 121 1.48 7.98 13.79
C GLU A 121 1.50 6.90 14.88
N HIS A 122 0.45 6.08 14.98
CA HIS A 122 0.43 4.97 15.92
C HIS A 122 1.51 3.91 15.61
N ILE A 123 1.73 3.59 14.32
CA ILE A 123 2.80 2.68 13.90
C ILE A 123 4.17 3.27 14.25
N GLU A 124 4.38 4.57 14.07
CA GLU A 124 5.62 5.28 14.43
C GLU A 124 5.93 5.15 15.93
N GLU A 125 4.91 5.26 16.78
CA GLU A 125 5.05 5.06 18.22
C GLU A 125 5.43 3.62 18.57
N LEU A 126 4.81 2.63 17.92
CA LEU A 126 5.07 1.20 18.15
C LEU A 126 6.50 0.83 17.77
N VAL A 127 7.00 1.38 16.65
CA VAL A 127 8.38 1.14 16.19
C VAL A 127 9.41 1.92 17.00
N SER A 128 9.03 3.04 17.61
CA SER A 128 9.93 3.87 18.42
C SER A 128 10.08 3.40 19.88
N LYS A 129 9.19 2.53 20.37
CA LYS A 129 9.30 1.93 21.70
C LYS A 129 10.25 0.71 21.64
N PRO A 130 11.33 0.66 22.44
CA PRO A 130 12.12 -0.55 22.56
C PRO A 130 11.26 -1.64 23.20
N GLY A 131 11.17 -2.79 22.54
CA GLY A 131 10.60 -4.02 23.12
C GLY A 131 11.48 -4.59 24.23
#